data_AF-A0A7V7AHF2-F1
#
_entry.id   AF-A0A7V7AHF2-F1
#
_cell.length_a   1.000
_cell.length_b   1.000
_cell.length_c   1.000
_cell.angle_alpha   90.00
_cell.angle_beta   90.00
_cell.angle_gamma   90.00
#
_symmetry.space_group_name_H-M   'P 1'
#
loop_
_entity.id
_entity.type
_entity.pdbx_description
1 polymer ?
#
loop_
_entity_poly.entity_id
_entity_poly.type
_entity_poly.pdbx_seq_one_letter_code
_entity_poly.pdbx_strand_id
1 'polypeptide(L)' 'MNNYRYVFGPLPSRRMGLSLSVSPIPQKYCNYSCVYCQLGRTRQMKHRREAYYPVEEILAEAKDYLRGSPQLDVV' A
#
# COMPACT_ATOMS: atom_id res chain seq x y z
N MET A 1 -11.63 8.48 -11.15
CA MET A 1 -11.05 7.93 -9.90
C MET A 1 -9.85 8.77 -9.56
N ASN A 2 -9.77 9.36 -8.36
CA ASN A 2 -8.56 10.04 -7.92
C ASN A 2 -7.38 9.06 -8.02
N ASN A 3 -6.31 9.49 -8.67
CA ASN A 3 -5.18 8.64 -8.99
C ASN A 3 -4.20 8.61 -7.80
N TYR A 4 -4.65 8.02 -6.67
CA TYR A 4 -3.84 7.86 -5.47
C TYR A 4 -2.67 6.91 -5.72
N ARG A 5 -1.50 7.25 -5.16
CA ARG A 5 -0.26 6.50 -5.39
C ARG A 5 0.03 5.51 -4.28
N TYR A 6 -0.36 5.83 -3.04
CA TYR A 6 -0.04 5.08 -1.84
C TYR A 6 -1.27 4.44 -1.19
N VAL A 7 -2.45 5.01 -1.43
CA VAL A 7 -3.72 4.58 -0.84
C VAL A 7 -4.55 3.78 -1.85
N PHE A 8 -5.09 2.64 -1.40
CA PHE A 8 -5.88 1.72 -2.20
C PHE A 8 -7.17 1.38 -1.44
N GLY A 9 -8.32 1.55 -2.07
CA GLY A 9 -9.58 1.22 -1.41
C GLY A 9 -10.81 1.71 -2.16
N PRO A 10 -12.00 1.26 -1.71
CA PRO A 10 -12.19 0.36 -0.57
C PRO A 10 -11.95 -1.10 -1.01
N LEU A 11 -11.28 -1.88 -0.16
CA LEU A 11 -10.90 -3.27 -0.47
C LEU A 11 -11.68 -4.23 0.45
N PRO A 12 -12.32 -5.28 -0.10
CA PRO A 12 -12.96 -6.29 0.73
C PRO A 12 -11.91 -7.19 1.39
N SER A 13 -11.63 -6.92 2.66
CA SER A 13 -10.83 -7.77 3.53
C SER A 13 -11.70 -8.86 4.15
N ARG A 14 -11.30 -10.12 3.98
CA ARG A 14 -11.98 -11.26 4.62
C ARG A 14 -11.94 -11.20 6.14
N ARG A 15 -10.97 -10.49 6.74
CA ARG A 15 -10.79 -10.39 8.20
C ARG A 15 -11.42 -9.13 8.79
N MET A 16 -11.47 -8.04 8.03
CA MET A 16 -11.79 -6.70 8.52
C MET A 16 -12.96 -6.01 7.79
N GLY A 17 -13.62 -6.69 6.84
CA GLY A 17 -14.68 -6.08 6.04
C GLY A 17 -14.14 -5.14 4.96
N LEU A 18 -14.84 -4.06 4.66
CA LEU A 18 -14.38 -3.00 3.75
C LEU A 18 -13.31 -2.15 4.43
N SER A 19 -12.07 -2.24 3.96
CA SER A 19 -10.95 -1.50 4.54
C SER A 19 -10.25 -0.58 3.55
N LEU A 20 -9.59 0.45 4.08
CA LEU A 20 -8.63 1.26 3.35
C LEU A 20 -7.24 0.65 3.50
N SER A 21 -6.50 0.50 2.41
CA SER A 21 -5.14 -0.09 2.42
C SER A 21 -4.10 0.94 2.02
N VAL A 22 -2.89 0.80 2.57
CA VAL A 22 -1.74 1.67 2.27
C VAL A 22 -0.55 0.81 1.87
N SER A 23 0.11 1.14 0.75
CA SER A 23 1.36 0.48 0.32
C SER A 23 2.55 1.45 0.39
N PRO A 24 3.34 1.46 1.48
CA PRO A 24 4.49 2.34 1.63
C PRO A 24 5.76 1.79 0.94
N ILE A 25 5.65 0.75 0.10
CA ILE A 25 6.79 0.06 -0.50
C ILE A 25 6.66 0.09 -2.03
N PRO A 26 7.73 0.41 -2.78
CA PRO A 26 7.77 0.32 -4.23
C PRO A 26 7.63 -1.12 -4.72
N GLN A 27 7.17 -1.27 -5.96
CA GLN A 27 7.00 -2.59 -6.55
C GLN A 27 8.34 -3.33 -6.66
N LYS A 28 8.34 -4.61 -6.26
CA LYS A 28 9.48 -5.53 -6.41
C LYS A 28 10.74 -5.12 -5.64
N TYR A 29 10.57 -4.46 -4.50
CA TYR A 29 11.63 -4.25 -3.51
C TYR A 29 11.49 -5.31 -2.41
N CYS A 30 12.43 -6.24 -2.39
CA CYS A 30 12.44 -7.34 -1.42
C CYS A 30 13.89 -7.81 -1.19
N ASN A 31 14.21 -8.26 0.01
CA ASN A 31 15.48 -8.92 0.33
C ASN A 31 15.54 -10.38 -0.15
N TYR A 32 14.46 -10.90 -0.75
CA TYR A 32 14.37 -12.26 -1.26
C TYR A 32 13.99 -12.31 -2.74
N SER A 33 14.34 -13.42 -3.39
CA SER A 33 13.96 -13.74 -4.77
C SER A 33 13.30 -15.13 -4.83
N CYS A 34 12.19 -15.30 -4.10
CA CYS A 34 11.52 -16.59 -3.96
C CYS A 34 11.02 -17.14 -5.31
N VAL A 35 11.19 -18.44 -5.53
CA VAL A 35 10.71 -19.14 -6.75
C VAL A 35 9.19 -19.14 -6.89
N TYR A 36 8.47 -18.96 -5.78
CA TYR A 36 7.02 -18.94 -5.69
C TYR A 36 6.45 -17.52 -5.50
N CYS A 37 7.23 -16.46 -5.78
CA CYS A 37 6.75 -15.10 -5.60
C CYS A 37 5.64 -14.77 -6.62
N GLN A 38 4.43 -14.50 -6.13
CA GLN A 38 3.28 -14.10 -6.97
C GLN A 38 3.51 -12.75 -7.69
N LEU A 39 4.38 -11.90 -7.15
CA LEU A 39 4.78 -10.62 -7.77
C LEU A 39 5.92 -10.79 -8.80
N GLY A 40 6.45 -12.02 -8.93
CA GLY A 40 7.57 -12.37 -9.80
C GLY A 40 8.95 -12.09 -9.17
N ARG A 41 10.01 -12.28 -9.98
CA ARG A 41 11.39 -12.05 -9.55
C ARG A 41 11.63 -10.60 -9.15
N THR A 42 12.31 -10.41 -8.01
CA THR A 42 12.78 -9.09 -7.56
C THR A 42 13.79 -8.52 -8.56
N ARG A 43 13.72 -7.22 -8.84
CA ARG A 43 14.70 -6.49 -9.67
C ARG A 43 15.69 -5.69 -8.81
N GLN A 44 15.34 -5.44 -7.55
CA GLN A 44 16.02 -4.56 -6.63
C GLN A 44 16.13 -5.29 -5.29
N MET A 45 17.23 -6.00 -5.07
CA MET A 45 17.45 -6.74 -3.82
C MET A 45 17.97 -5.78 -2.75
N LYS A 46 17.11 -5.45 -1.79
CA LYS A 46 17.39 -4.50 -0.70
C LYS A 46 17.33 -5.21 0.64
N HIS A 47 18.43 -5.23 1.38
CA HIS A 47 18.53 -5.88 2.70
C HIS A 47 18.56 -4.89 3.88
N ARG A 48 18.63 -3.59 3.59
CA ARG A 48 18.62 -2.53 4.61
C ARG A 48 17.25 -1.90 4.70
N ARG A 49 16.81 -1.61 5.92
CA ARG A 49 15.58 -0.86 6.17
C ARG A 49 15.81 0.61 5.83
N GLU A 50 14.95 1.15 4.98
CA GLU A 50 14.94 2.55 4.57
C GLU A 50 13.49 3.04 4.41
N ALA A 51 13.27 4.34 4.50
CA ALA A 51 12.00 4.94 4.11
C ALA A 51 11.96 5.08 2.60
N TYR A 52 10.97 4.49 1.95
CA TYR A 52 10.85 4.54 0.48
C TYR A 52 10.09 5.76 -0.02
N TYR A 53 9.16 6.28 0.79
CA TYR A 53 8.35 7.45 0.48
C TYR A 53 8.19 8.32 1.74
N PRO A 54 8.01 9.64 1.60
CA PRO A 54 7.70 10.52 2.72
C PRO A 54 6.37 10.14 3.37
N VAL A 55 6.33 10.12 4.71
CA VAL A 55 5.13 9.74 5.47
C VAL A 55 4.01 10.77 5.26
N GLU A 56 4.40 12.03 5.08
CA GLU A 56 3.52 13.17 4.92
C GLU A 56 2.68 13.06 3.65
N GLU A 57 3.27 12.55 2.55
CA GLU A 57 2.55 12.32 1.29
C GLU A 57 1.48 11.23 1.45
N ILE A 58 1.84 10.13 2.11
CA ILE A 58 0.92 9.01 2.37
C ILE A 58 -0.25 9.47 3.24
N LEU A 59 0.04 10.23 4.30
CA LEU A 59 -0.98 10.77 5.20
C LEU A 59 -1.88 11.79 4.50
N ALA A 60 -1.34 12.60 3.60
CA ALA A 60 -2.12 13.55 2.81
C ALA A 60 -3.13 12.82 1.91
N GLU A 61 -2.71 11.78 1.19
CA GLU A 61 -3.61 10.96 0.38
C GLU A 61 -4.67 10.25 1.22
N ALA A 62 -4.28 9.68 2.38
CA ALA A 62 -5.23 8.98 3.25
C ALA A 62 -6.30 9.92 3.79
N LYS A 63 -5.89 11.12 4.24
CA LYS A 63 -6.84 12.15 4.70
C LYS A 63 -7.75 12.61 3.56
N ASP A 64 -7.20 12.82 2.37
CA ASP A 64 -7.98 13.22 1.19
C ASP A 64 -9.07 12.18 0.86
N TYR A 65 -8.70 10.90 0.83
CA TYR A 65 -9.62 9.80 0.61
C TYR A 65 -10.76 9.77 1.66
N LEU A 66 -10.42 9.96 2.94
CA LEU A 66 -11.39 9.93 4.04
C LEU A 66 -12.34 11.13 4.07
N ARG A 67 -12.02 12.25 3.41
CA ARG A 67 -12.94 13.40 3.30
C ARG A 67 -14.25 13.07 2.58
N GLY A 68 -14.23 12.07 1.71
CA GLY A 68 -15.43 11.60 1.00
C GLY A 68 -16.40 10.79 1.86
N SER A 69 -16.10 10.56 3.15
CA SER A 69 -16.84 9.67 4.05
C SER A 69 -17.23 8.33 3.40
N PRO A 70 -16.28 7.59 2.81
CA PRO A 70 -16.56 6.31 2.17
C PRO A 70 -17.02 5.27 3.20
N GLN A 71 -17.89 4.35 2.79
CA GLN A 71 -18.28 3.23 3.64
C GLN A 71 -17.07 2.31 3.85
N LEU A 72 -16.54 2.34 5.06
CA LEU A 72 -15.42 1.53 5.52
C LEU A 72 -15.75 0.97 6.90
N ASP A 73 -15.46 -0.31 7.09
CA ASP A 73 -15.55 -0.97 8.38
C ASP A 73 -14.29 -0.71 9.22
N VAL A 74 -13.12 -0.55 8.58
CA VAL A 74 -11.82 -0.31 9.24
C VAL A 74 -10.94 0.63 8.40
N VAL A 75 -10.19 1.51 9.07
CA VAL A 75 -9.16 2.40 8.50
C VAL A 75 -7.78 1.98 8.98
#